data_AF-A0A7V9GRT7-F1
#
_entry.id   AF-A0A7V9GRT7-F1
#
_cell.length_a   1.000
_cell.length_b   1.000
_cell.length_c   1.000
_cell.angle_alpha   90.00
_cell.angle_beta   90.00
_cell.angle_gamma   90.00
#
_symmetry.space_group_name_H-M   'P 1'
#
loop_
_entity.id
_entity.type
_entity.pdbx_description
1 polymer ?
#
loop_
_entity_poly.entity_id
_entity_poly.type
_entity_poly.pdbx_seq_one_letter_code
_entity_poly.pdbx_strand_id
1 'polypeptide(L)' 'MAHSRKKTQKASCEDCFFRKHGLCALKLAGPCTTFRPAERNLAPERQLAFVFRTERTRATYAFPQPE' A
#
# COMPACT_ATOMS: atom_id res chain seq x y z
N MET A 1 -27.36 10.47 7.11
CA MET A 1 -26.32 11.17 6.32
C MET A 1 -26.36 10.63 4.91
N ALA A 2 -26.92 11.39 3.94
CA ALA A 2 -27.10 10.93 2.57
C ALA A 2 -25.75 10.90 1.83
N HIS A 3 -25.28 9.72 1.45
CA HIS A 3 -24.10 9.59 0.59
C HIS A 3 -24.46 10.04 -0.83
N SER A 4 -24.19 11.32 -1.12
CA SER A 4 -24.28 11.87 -2.46
C SER A 4 -23.41 11.05 -3.42
N ARG A 5 -24.05 10.31 -4.34
CA ARG A 5 -23.37 9.62 -5.45
C ARG A 5 -22.79 10.70 -6.37
N LYS A 6 -21.51 11.05 -6.17
CA LYS A 6 -20.77 11.89 -7.12
C LYS A 6 -20.84 11.22 -8.50
N LYS A 7 -21.34 11.95 -9.50
CA LYS A 7 -21.24 11.57 -10.93
C LYS A 7 -19.82 11.09 -11.19
N THR A 8 -19.66 9.93 -11.83
CA THR A 8 -18.37 9.38 -12.25
C THR A 8 -17.71 10.32 -13.26
N GLN A 9 -17.04 11.36 -12.77
CA GLN A 9 -16.10 12.12 -13.60
C GLN A 9 -15.00 11.15 -14.03
N LYS A 10 -14.58 11.24 -15.31
CA LYS A 10 -13.47 10.43 -15.82
C LYS A 10 -12.25 10.71 -14.95
N ALA A 11 -11.71 9.67 -14.32
CA ALA A 11 -10.56 9.81 -13.43
C ALA A 11 -9.40 10.47 -14.19
N SER A 12 -8.89 11.57 -13.65
CA SER A 12 -7.79 12.35 -14.22
C SER A 12 -6.56 12.29 -13.31
N CYS A 13 -5.36 12.54 -13.84
CA CYS A 13 -4.17 12.61 -13.00
C CYS A 13 -4.24 13.76 -11.98
N GLU A 14 -5.03 14.82 -12.26
CA GLU A 14 -5.22 15.94 -11.32
C GLU A 14 -5.96 15.51 -10.04
N ASP A 15 -6.73 14.42 -10.10
CA ASP A 15 -7.41 13.82 -8.94
C ASP A 15 -6.55 12.76 -8.22
N CYS A 16 -5.35 12.48 -8.73
CA CYS A 16 -4.43 11.51 -8.16
C CYS A 16 -3.77 12.05 -6.89
N PHE A 17 -3.71 11.23 -5.85
CA PHE A 17 -2.97 11.49 -4.61
C PHE A 17 -1.55 12.00 -4.90
N PHE A 18 -0.79 11.28 -5.73
CA PHE A 18 0.59 11.64 -6.03
C PHE A 18 0.72 13.01 -6.71
N ARG A 19 -0.23 13.41 -7.55
CA ARG A 19 -0.21 14.71 -8.25
C ARG A 19 -0.47 15.85 -7.28
N LYS A 20 -1.48 15.71 -6.41
CA LYS A 20 -1.80 16.71 -5.37
C LYS A 20 -0.67 16.89 -4.35
N HIS A 21 0.15 15.87 -4.15
CA HIS A 21 1.33 15.90 -3.28
C HIS A 21 2.65 16.16 -4.02
N GLY A 22 2.65 16.45 -5.33
CA GLY A 22 3.88 16.71 -6.10
C GLY A 22 4.80 15.49 -6.29
N LEU A 23 4.33 14.29 -5.97
CA LEU A 23 5.06 13.02 -6.06
C LEU A 23 4.86 12.31 -7.42
N CYS A 24 3.99 12.83 -8.29
CA CYS A 24 3.72 12.23 -9.59
C CYS A 24 4.79 12.63 -10.61
N ALA A 25 5.61 11.67 -11.04
CA ALA A 25 6.67 11.89 -12.03
C ALA A 25 6.18 12.05 -13.48
N LEU A 26 4.97 11.59 -13.79
CA LEU A 26 4.45 11.51 -15.15
C LEU A 26 3.62 12.75 -15.51
N LYS A 27 3.85 13.32 -16.71
CA LYS A 27 3.02 14.36 -17.33
C LYS A 27 2.09 13.73 -18.37
N LEU A 28 0.98 13.19 -17.91
CA LEU A 28 -0.02 12.51 -18.75
C LEU A 28 -1.34 13.30 -18.78
N ALA A 29 -2.05 13.24 -19.90
CA ALA A 29 -3.40 13.78 -20.02
C ALA A 29 -4.47 12.89 -19.34
N GLY A 30 -4.16 11.61 -19.11
CA GLY A 30 -5.02 10.63 -18.44
C GLY A 30 -4.51 10.24 -17.05
N PRO A 31 -5.21 9.32 -16.35
CA PRO A 31 -4.75 8.82 -15.05
C PRO A 31 -3.40 8.11 -15.22
N CYS A 32 -2.50 8.32 -14.27
CA CYS A 32 -1.21 7.63 -14.28
C CYS A 32 -1.38 6.14 -13.93
N THR A 33 -0.39 5.31 -14.27
CA THR A 33 -0.39 3.87 -13.96
C THR A 33 -0.44 3.58 -12.45
N THR A 34 0.00 4.52 -11.63
CA THR A 34 -0.08 4.48 -10.16
C THR A 34 -1.27 5.28 -9.60
N PHE A 35 -2.30 5.56 -10.40
CA PHE A 35 -3.44 6.38 -9.99
C PHE A 35 -4.06 5.86 -8.70
N ARG A 36 -4.07 6.71 -7.67
CA ARG A 36 -4.81 6.48 -6.42
C ARG A 36 -5.67 7.70 -6.13
N PRO A 37 -6.97 7.53 -5.87
CA PRO A 37 -7.85 8.66 -5.56
C PRO A 37 -7.42 9.33 -4.26
N ALA A 38 -7.27 10.65 -4.28
CA ALA A 38 -6.82 11.43 -3.13
C ALA A 38 -7.80 11.42 -1.94
N GLU A 39 -9.09 11.15 -2.19
CA GLU A 39 -10.13 11.12 -1.15
C GLU A 39 -10.00 9.89 -0.23
N ARG A 40 -9.29 8.85 -0.65
CA ARG A 40 -9.11 7.64 0.14
C ARG A 40 -7.98 7.89 1.12
N ASN A 41 -8.21 7.63 2.41
CA ASN A 41 -7.12 7.53 3.37
C ASN A 41 -6.17 6.42 2.90
N LEU A 42 -4.99 6.79 2.40
CA LEU A 42 -3.93 5.86 1.98
C LEU A 42 -3.15 5.29 3.18
N ALA A 43 -3.77 5.27 4.38
CA ALA A 43 -3.15 4.70 5.55
C ALA A 43 -2.76 3.24 5.23
N PRO A 44 -1.48 2.87 5.37
CA PRO A 44 -1.07 1.50 5.15
C PRO A 44 -1.87 0.62 6.11
N GLU A 45 -2.27 -0.55 5.62
CA GLU A 45 -2.86 -1.56 6.50
C GLU A 45 -1.84 -1.88 7.60
N ARG A 46 -2.33 -2.11 8.82
CA ARG A 46 -1.45 -2.48 9.92
C ARG A 46 -0.79 -3.81 9.59
N GLN A 47 0.52 -3.77 9.38
CA GLN A 47 1.34 -4.97 9.26
C GLN A 47 1.09 -5.88 10.48
N LEU A 48 0.89 -7.17 10.24
CA LEU A 48 0.73 -8.15 11.31
C LEU A 48 2.00 -8.20 12.18
N ALA A 49 1.82 -8.39 13.48
CA ALA A 49 2.94 -8.58 14.40
C ALA A 49 3.46 -10.02 14.30
N PHE A 50 4.79 -10.19 14.32
CA PHE A 50 5.38 -11.51 14.45
C PHE A 50 5.05 -12.09 15.83
N VAL A 51 4.54 -13.32 15.86
CA VAL A 51 4.30 -14.08 17.09
C VAL A 51 5.38 -15.16 17.18
N PHE A 52 6.38 -14.93 18.03
CA PHE A 52 7.40 -15.94 18.31
C PHE A 52 6.80 -17.03 19.20
N ARG A 53 6.94 -18.30 18.80
CA ARG A 53 6.60 -19.44 19.65
C ARG A 53 7.78 -19.72 20.59
N THR A 54 7.54 -19.81 21.89
CA THR A 54 8.55 -20.12 22.92
C THR A 54 8.96 -21.59 22.92
N GLU A 55 8.16 -22.46 22.31
CA GLU A 55 8.53 -23.85 22.10
C GLU A 55 9.61 -23.91 21.02
N ARG A 56 10.85 -24.08 21.48
CA ARG A 56 12.01 -24.20 20.61
C ARG A 56 11.84 -25.47 19.78
N THR A 57 11.39 -25.34 18.54
CA THR A 57 11.37 -26.45 17.60
C THR A 57 12.79 -27.00 17.53
N ARG A 58 13.02 -28.19 18.07
CA ARG A 58 14.30 -28.87 17.92
C ARG A 58 14.46 -29.11 16.43
N ALA A 59 15.45 -28.46 15.80
CA ALA A 59 15.72 -28.66 14.39
C ALA A 59 15.97 -30.16 14.16
N THR A 60 15.25 -30.77 13.23
CA THR A 60 15.46 -32.19 12.85
C THR A 60 16.89 -32.44 12.36
N TYR A 61 17.56 -31.39 11.88
CA TYR A 61 18.96 -31.40 11.49
C TYR A 61 19.70 -30.22 12.13
N ALA A 62 20.85 -30.50 12.74
CA ALA A 62 21.78 -29.49 13.22
C ALA A 62 23.01 -29.46 12.30
N PHE A 63 23.49 -28.26 11.97
CA PHE A 63 24.77 -28.13 11.27
C PHE A 63 25.93 -28.40 12.23
N PRO A 64 26.99 -29.10 11.78
CA PRO A 64 28.18 -29.28 12.59
C PRO A 64 28.77 -27.91 12.97
N GLN A 65 29.13 -27.76 14.23
CA GLN A 65 29.83 -26.55 14.69
C GLN A 65 31.28 -26.63 14.20
N PRO A 66 31.84 -25.54 13.67
CA PRO A 66 33.27 -25.48 13.39
C PRO A 66 34.06 -25.59 14.70
N GLU A 67 35.20 -26.27 14.65
CA GLU A 67 36.15 -26.39 15.77
C GLU A 67 36.84 -25.06 16.11
#